data_AF-A0A2X2UZE7-F1
#
_entry.id   AF-A0A2X2UZE7-F1
#
_cell.length_a   1.000
_cell.length_b   1.000
_cell.length_c   1.000
_cell.angle_alpha   90.00
_cell.angle_beta   90.00
_cell.angle_gamma   90.00
#
_symmetry.space_group_name_H-M   'P 1'
#
loop_
_entity.id
_entity.type
_entity.pdbx_description
1 polymer ?
#
loop_
_entity_poly.entity_id
_entity_poly.type
_entity_poly.pdbx_seq_one_letter_code
_entity_poly.pdbx_strand_id
1 'polypeptide(L)'
;MKQLFFLILILPLLGMTPPNKEAKQRKVVEEYVHTLLNTDEEILNIYENEDIQQIFPSFKLTRTYTKKEIDEIKEYLLYIKQILQGHRYKILNFKEADEKLKTEGGAVASDRGDVYYIYDKDLKGVFFQAAVVVDDDNKIISIAIGMCLNPKRLCFLYL
;
A
#
# COMPACT_ATOMS: atom_id res chain seq x y z
N MET A 1 15.80 -31.09 35.44
CA MET A 1 14.63 -30.18 35.31
C MET A 1 14.94 -28.79 34.76
N LYS A 2 16.16 -28.23 34.84
CA LYS A 2 16.46 -26.89 34.27
C LYS A 2 16.71 -26.88 32.75
N GLN A 3 17.19 -27.98 32.15
CA GLN A 3 17.47 -28.04 30.70
C GLN A 3 16.21 -28.20 29.83
N LEU A 4 15.13 -28.81 30.35
CA LEU A 4 13.89 -28.98 29.59
C LEU A 4 13.18 -27.64 29.33
N PHE A 5 13.30 -26.68 30.26
CA PHE A 5 12.72 -25.35 30.12
C PHE A 5 13.37 -24.53 28.99
N PHE A 6 14.67 -24.70 28.75
CA PHE A 6 15.33 -24.01 27.62
C PHE A 6 14.85 -24.54 26.28
N LEU A 7 14.62 -25.86 26.11
CA LEU A 7 14.11 -26.41 24.86
C LEU A 7 12.68 -25.92 24.54
N ILE A 8 11.80 -25.86 25.54
CA ILE A 8 10.40 -25.43 25.38
C ILE A 8 10.31 -23.93 25.03
N LEU A 9 11.28 -23.11 25.45
CA LEU A 9 11.33 -21.68 25.14
C LEU A 9 11.93 -21.34 23.76
N ILE A 10 12.78 -22.22 23.19
CA ILE A 10 13.46 -21.95 21.91
C ILE A 10 12.66 -22.51 20.71
N LEU A 11 11.85 -23.54 20.92
CA LEU A 11 11.00 -24.14 19.88
C LEU A 11 9.96 -23.19 19.25
N PRO A 12 9.33 -22.23 19.96
CA PRO A 12 8.41 -21.27 19.35
C PRO A 12 9.14 -20.26 18.42
N LEU A 13 10.42 -19.99 18.69
CA LEU A 13 11.25 -19.06 17.91
C LEU A 13 11.73 -19.67 16.58
N LEU A 14 11.92 -20.99 16.54
CA LEU A 14 12.32 -21.72 15.33
C LEU A 14 11.17 -21.94 14.32
N GLY A 15 9.92 -21.69 14.74
CA GLY A 15 8.73 -21.79 13.88
C GLY A 15 8.42 -20.53 13.07
N MET A 16 9.17 -19.44 13.25
CA MET A 16 9.08 -18.27 12.38
C MET A 16 9.77 -18.56 11.06
N THR A 17 9.09 -19.27 10.16
CA THR A 17 9.42 -19.20 8.74
C THR A 17 9.50 -17.72 8.35
N PRO A 18 10.60 -17.25 7.72
CA PRO A 18 10.67 -15.88 7.24
C PRO A 18 9.39 -15.58 6.47
N PRO A 19 8.73 -14.43 6.72
CA PRO A 19 7.51 -14.11 6.00
C PRO A 19 7.80 -14.25 4.51
N ASN A 20 6.95 -15.01 3.82
CA ASN A 20 7.04 -15.14 2.38
C ASN A 20 6.91 -13.74 1.75
N LYS A 21 7.35 -13.59 0.49
CA LYS A 21 7.38 -12.29 -0.21
C LYS A 21 6.07 -11.51 -0.04
N GLU A 22 4.94 -12.18 -0.24
CA GLU A 22 3.60 -11.61 -0.10
C GLU A 22 3.33 -11.05 1.31
N ALA A 23 3.68 -11.80 2.37
CA ALA A 23 3.49 -11.33 3.74
C ALA A 23 4.34 -10.08 4.06
N LYS A 24 5.57 -10.01 3.53
CA LYS A 24 6.43 -8.83 3.69
C LYS A 24 5.86 -7.61 2.98
N GLN A 25 5.48 -7.76 1.71
CA GLN A 25 4.92 -6.66 0.93
C GLN A 25 3.55 -6.22 1.46
N ARG A 26 2.67 -7.16 1.88
CA ARG A 26 1.39 -6.81 2.53
C ARG A 26 1.64 -5.94 3.77
N LYS A 27 2.64 -6.29 4.59
CA LYS A 27 3.01 -5.48 5.77
C LYS A 27 3.46 -4.07 5.39
N VAL A 28 4.21 -3.90 4.30
CA VAL A 28 4.61 -2.57 3.80
C VAL A 28 3.39 -1.73 3.44
N VAL A 29 2.37 -2.32 2.81
CA VAL A 29 1.12 -1.62 2.48
C VAL A 29 0.32 -1.31 3.75
N GLU A 30 0.25 -2.24 4.71
CA GLU A 30 -0.39 -2.01 6.01
C GLU A 30 0.27 -0.87 6.78
N GLU A 31 1.60 -0.82 6.80
CA GLU A 31 2.38 0.27 7.41
C GLU A 31 2.14 1.60 6.71
N TYR A 32 2.09 1.63 5.37
CA TYR A 32 1.71 2.82 4.61
C TYR A 32 0.33 3.36 5.00
N VAL A 33 -0.70 2.49 5.00
CA VAL A 33 -2.07 2.92 5.35
C VAL A 33 -2.13 3.36 6.81
N HIS A 34 -1.43 2.65 7.70
CA HIS A 34 -1.34 3.04 9.11
C HIS A 34 -0.69 4.42 9.29
N THR A 35 0.44 4.67 8.63
CA THR A 35 1.08 5.98 8.64
C THR A 35 0.14 7.05 8.10
N LEU A 36 -0.50 6.84 6.95
CA LEU A 36 -1.44 7.79 6.36
C LEU A 36 -2.58 8.19 7.34
N LEU A 37 -3.15 7.20 8.03
CA LEU A 37 -4.25 7.43 8.97
C LEU A 37 -3.79 8.13 10.26
N ASN A 38 -2.52 7.99 10.66
CA ASN A 38 -1.99 8.59 11.89
C ASN A 38 -1.19 9.89 11.69
N THR A 39 -0.78 10.21 10.46
CA THR A 39 -0.16 11.51 10.15
C THR A 39 -1.22 12.61 10.20
N ASP A 40 -0.91 13.73 10.86
CA ASP A 40 -1.79 14.90 10.91
C ASP A 40 -2.08 15.43 9.49
N GLU A 41 -3.32 15.87 9.24
CA GLU A 41 -3.69 16.46 7.95
C GLU A 41 -2.90 17.75 7.67
N GLU A 42 -2.54 18.52 8.70
CA GLU A 42 -1.69 19.70 8.53
C GLU A 42 -0.32 19.32 7.97
N ILE A 43 0.29 18.25 8.51
CA ILE A 43 1.58 17.72 8.02
C ILE A 43 1.45 17.25 6.57
N LEU A 44 0.36 16.54 6.24
CA LEU A 44 0.10 16.09 4.86
C LEU A 44 -0.09 17.25 3.88
N ASN A 45 -0.57 18.42 4.33
CA ASN A 45 -0.75 19.59 3.49
C ASN A 45 0.57 20.35 3.23
N ILE A 46 1.48 20.42 4.21
CA ILE A 46 2.62 21.33 4.16
C ILE A 46 3.94 20.71 3.64
N TYR A 47 4.04 19.38 3.56
CA TYR A 47 5.33 18.73 3.22
C TYR A 47 5.84 19.07 1.81
N GLU A 48 7.16 19.14 1.62
CA GLU A 48 7.77 19.35 0.29
C GLU A 48 8.25 18.02 -0.33
N ASN A 49 8.74 18.08 -1.58
CA ASN A 49 9.26 16.92 -2.32
C ASN A 49 10.19 16.02 -1.49
N GLU A 50 11.09 16.63 -0.71
CA GLU A 50 12.13 15.94 0.05
C GLU A 50 11.58 15.26 1.32
N ASP A 51 10.37 15.63 1.73
CA ASP A 51 9.74 15.17 2.97
C ASP A 51 8.86 13.94 2.75
N ILE A 52 8.39 13.67 1.52
CA ILE A 52 7.46 12.56 1.27
C ILE A 52 8.06 11.20 1.65
N GLN A 53 9.36 11.01 1.45
CA GLN A 53 10.05 9.78 1.88
C GLN A 53 10.37 9.77 3.39
N GLN A 54 10.37 10.93 4.06
CA GLN A 54 10.48 11.00 5.51
C GLN A 54 9.16 10.56 6.16
N ILE A 55 8.03 10.98 5.59
CA ILE A 55 6.69 10.58 6.04
C ILE A 55 6.41 9.13 5.62
N PHE A 56 6.70 8.77 4.36
CA PHE A 56 6.47 7.44 3.80
C PHE A 56 7.78 6.79 3.32
N PRO A 57 8.59 6.20 4.23
CA PRO A 57 9.88 5.60 3.88
C PRO A 57 9.84 4.42 2.90
N SER A 58 8.66 3.82 2.72
CA SER A 58 8.43 2.76 1.76
C SER A 58 8.28 3.27 0.32
N PHE A 59 8.03 4.57 0.12
CA PHE A 59 7.86 5.13 -1.23
C PHE A 59 9.20 5.18 -1.96
N LYS A 60 9.21 4.67 -3.19
CA LYS A 60 10.36 4.76 -4.10
C LYS A 60 10.02 5.72 -5.22
N LEU A 61 10.48 6.96 -5.07
CA LEU A 61 10.36 7.97 -6.11
C LEU A 61 11.34 7.64 -7.24
N THR A 62 10.86 7.44 -8.46
CA THR A 62 11.70 7.10 -9.62
C THR A 62 12.26 8.34 -10.32
N ARG A 63 11.77 9.53 -9.95
CA ARG A 63 12.20 10.83 -10.47
C ARG A 63 11.90 11.94 -9.47
N THR A 64 12.39 13.13 -9.76
CA THR A 64 11.95 14.36 -9.09
C THR A 64 10.57 14.77 -9.58
N TYR A 65 9.69 15.13 -8.66
CA TYR A 65 8.35 15.63 -8.95
C TYR A 65 8.32 17.15 -8.98
N THR A 66 7.47 17.71 -9.83
CA THR A 66 7.15 19.15 -9.77
C THR A 66 6.27 19.42 -8.55
N LYS A 67 6.24 20.68 -8.08
CA LYS A 67 5.35 21.10 -6.98
C LYS A 67 3.88 20.71 -7.25
N LYS A 68 3.41 20.91 -8.48
CA LYS A 68 2.03 20.56 -8.89
C LYS A 68 1.75 19.07 -8.71
N GLU A 69 2.68 18.20 -9.10
CA GLU A 69 2.49 16.75 -8.97
C GLU A 69 2.55 16.30 -7.51
N ILE A 70 3.36 16.95 -6.67
CA ILE A 70 3.33 16.72 -5.22
C ILE A 70 2.01 17.15 -4.62
N ASP A 71 1.50 18.33 -5.00
CA ASP A 71 0.20 18.81 -4.53
C ASP A 71 -0.92 17.83 -4.93
N GLU A 72 -0.89 17.28 -6.15
CA GLU A 72 -1.80 16.21 -6.60
C GLU A 72 -1.67 14.92 -5.74
N ILE A 73 -0.45 14.52 -5.39
CA ILE A 73 -0.22 13.36 -4.49
C ILE A 73 -0.77 13.65 -3.08
N LYS A 74 -0.58 14.86 -2.55
CA LYS A 74 -1.11 15.27 -1.24
C LYS A 74 -2.63 15.22 -1.20
N GLU A 75 -3.28 15.84 -2.18
CA GLU A 75 -4.73 15.83 -2.31
C GLU A 75 -5.26 14.40 -2.38
N TYR A 76 -4.57 13.54 -3.13
CA TYR A 76 -4.94 12.14 -3.26
C TYR A 76 -4.77 11.34 -1.94
N LEU A 77 -3.69 11.55 -1.21
CA LEU A 77 -3.46 10.93 0.10
C LEU A 77 -4.51 11.39 1.13
N LEU A 78 -4.82 12.70 1.18
CA LEU A 78 -5.88 13.24 2.03
C LEU A 78 -7.24 12.65 1.69
N TYR A 79 -7.55 12.52 0.41
CA TYR A 79 -8.78 11.87 -0.04
C TYR A 79 -8.87 10.41 0.42
N ILE A 80 -7.78 9.64 0.30
CA ILE A 80 -7.74 8.27 0.82
C ILE A 80 -7.92 8.25 2.34
N LYS A 81 -7.21 9.13 3.05
CA LYS A 81 -7.31 9.24 4.52
C LYS A 81 -8.75 9.47 4.94
N GLN A 82 -9.43 10.46 4.35
CA GLN A 82 -10.82 10.81 4.68
C GLN A 82 -11.79 9.66 4.46
N ILE A 83 -11.61 8.88 3.39
CA ILE A 83 -12.46 7.70 3.10
C ILE A 83 -12.23 6.59 4.12
N LEU A 84 -10.98 6.35 4.52
CA LEU A 84 -10.61 5.24 5.40
C LEU A 84 -10.69 5.58 6.89
N GLN A 85 -10.76 6.87 7.25
CA GLN A 85 -10.74 7.33 8.63
C GLN A 85 -11.91 6.72 9.42
N GLY A 86 -11.59 6.02 10.51
CA GLY A 86 -12.58 5.38 11.35
C GLY A 86 -13.17 4.08 10.78
N HIS A 87 -12.77 3.67 9.59
CA HIS A 87 -13.21 2.41 8.97
C HIS A 87 -12.21 1.29 9.22
N ARG A 88 -12.71 0.05 9.32
CA ARG A 88 -11.88 -1.14 9.38
C ARG A 88 -11.52 -1.58 7.97
N TYR A 89 -10.24 -1.75 7.70
CA TYR A 89 -9.76 -2.23 6.40
C TYR A 89 -9.09 -3.62 6.45
N LYS A 90 -8.86 -4.20 5.28
CA LYS A 90 -7.97 -5.33 5.03
C LYS A 90 -7.20 -5.06 3.74
N ILE A 91 -5.92 -5.39 3.72
CA ILE A 91 -5.14 -5.39 2.48
C ILE A 91 -5.34 -6.74 1.77
N LEU A 92 -5.88 -6.67 0.56
CA LEU A 92 -6.06 -7.81 -0.33
C LEU A 92 -4.88 -7.90 -1.28
N ASN A 93 -4.42 -9.11 -1.57
CA ASN A 93 -3.54 -9.32 -2.71
C ASN A 93 -4.35 -9.27 -4.04
N PHE A 94 -3.65 -9.27 -5.18
CA PHE A 94 -4.28 -9.22 -6.50
C PHE A 94 -5.38 -10.27 -6.69
N LYS A 95 -5.13 -11.53 -6.31
CA LYS A 95 -6.10 -12.61 -6.50
C LYS A 95 -7.37 -12.39 -5.68
N GLU A 96 -7.22 -12.05 -4.40
CA GLU A 96 -8.34 -11.75 -3.51
C GLU A 96 -9.16 -10.55 -4.01
N ALA A 97 -8.49 -9.53 -4.57
CA ALA A 97 -9.13 -8.35 -5.13
C ALA A 97 -9.85 -8.66 -6.45
N ASP A 98 -9.23 -9.41 -7.35
CA ASP A 98 -9.80 -9.80 -8.64
C ASP A 98 -11.08 -10.62 -8.47
N GLU A 99 -11.10 -11.55 -7.51
CA GLU A 99 -12.30 -12.31 -7.16
C GLU A 99 -13.46 -11.40 -6.73
N LYS A 100 -13.17 -10.32 -5.99
CA LYS A 100 -14.18 -9.35 -5.55
C LYS A 100 -14.62 -8.40 -6.65
N LEU A 101 -13.70 -8.01 -7.52
CA LEU A 101 -13.91 -7.04 -8.61
C LEU A 101 -14.37 -7.70 -9.91
N LYS A 102 -14.60 -9.02 -9.92
CA LYS A 102 -14.93 -9.80 -11.12
C LYS A 102 -16.12 -9.24 -11.91
N THR A 103 -17.12 -8.69 -11.23
CA THR A 103 -18.30 -8.08 -11.86
C THR A 103 -18.08 -6.63 -12.31
N GLU A 104 -16.97 -6.03 -11.92
CA GLU A 104 -16.60 -4.62 -12.16
C GLU A 104 -15.44 -4.49 -13.17
N GLY A 105 -15.07 -5.59 -13.85
CA GLY A 105 -13.99 -5.62 -14.84
C GLY A 105 -12.68 -6.23 -14.34
N GLY A 106 -12.62 -6.66 -13.08
CA GLY A 106 -11.46 -7.33 -12.48
C GLY A 106 -10.41 -6.38 -11.91
N ALA A 107 -9.42 -6.95 -11.22
CA ALA A 107 -8.28 -6.19 -10.73
C ALA A 107 -7.30 -5.85 -11.88
N VAL A 108 -6.56 -4.77 -11.72
CA VAL A 108 -5.53 -4.33 -12.68
C VAL A 108 -4.19 -4.92 -12.27
N ALA A 109 -3.57 -5.68 -13.17
CA ALA A 109 -2.23 -6.22 -12.94
C ALA A 109 -1.15 -5.17 -13.25
N SER A 110 -0.05 -5.21 -12.51
CA SER A 110 1.16 -4.42 -12.79
C SER A 110 2.22 -5.30 -13.43
N ASP A 111 2.99 -4.72 -14.34
CA ASP A 111 4.20 -5.31 -14.94
C ASP A 111 5.47 -5.05 -14.13
N ARG A 112 5.40 -4.24 -13.06
CA ARG A 112 6.56 -3.78 -12.27
C ARG A 112 6.57 -4.24 -10.83
N GLY A 113 5.52 -4.92 -10.36
CA GLY A 113 5.42 -5.38 -8.98
C GLY A 113 4.11 -6.08 -8.67
N ASP A 114 3.99 -6.50 -7.41
CA ASP A 114 2.80 -7.14 -6.88
C ASP A 114 1.77 -6.07 -6.48
N VAL A 115 0.50 -6.31 -6.83
CA VAL A 115 -0.59 -5.34 -6.61
C VAL A 115 -1.40 -5.72 -5.36
N TYR A 116 -1.64 -4.71 -4.54
CA TYR A 116 -2.44 -4.81 -3.33
C TYR A 116 -3.58 -3.79 -3.35
N TYR A 117 -4.70 -4.17 -2.75
CA TYR A 117 -5.90 -3.34 -2.71
C TYR A 117 -6.37 -3.13 -1.27
N ILE A 118 -6.86 -1.93 -0.99
CA ILE A 118 -7.50 -1.62 0.29
C ILE A 118 -8.97 -2.03 0.20
N TYR A 119 -9.36 -2.99 1.02
CA TYR A 119 -10.76 -3.40 1.17
C TYR A 119 -11.34 -2.80 2.44
N ASP A 120 -12.35 -1.97 2.27
CA ASP A 120 -13.16 -1.43 3.36
C ASP A 120 -14.14 -2.51 3.82
N LYS A 121 -14.01 -2.95 5.08
CA LYS A 121 -14.87 -3.99 5.65
C LYS A 121 -16.24 -3.46 6.04
N ASP A 122 -16.35 -2.17 6.33
CA ASP A 122 -17.58 -1.55 6.81
C ASP A 122 -18.48 -1.20 5.62
N LEU A 123 -17.91 -0.65 4.55
CA LEU A 123 -18.59 -0.43 3.26
C LEU A 123 -18.63 -1.67 2.36
N LYS A 124 -17.89 -2.71 2.71
CA LYS A 124 -17.75 -3.98 1.97
C LYS A 124 -17.28 -3.79 0.52
N GLY A 125 -16.48 -2.78 0.26
CA GLY A 125 -16.00 -2.41 -1.08
C GLY A 125 -14.48 -2.41 -1.21
N VAL A 126 -13.99 -2.61 -2.43
CA VAL A 126 -12.57 -2.41 -2.75
C VAL A 126 -12.36 -0.97 -3.19
N PHE A 127 -11.41 -0.27 -2.59
CA PHE A 127 -11.00 1.05 -3.05
C PHE A 127 -10.12 0.91 -4.29
N PHE A 128 -10.76 0.69 -5.43
CA PHE A 128 -10.10 0.34 -6.69
C PHE A 128 -9.03 1.34 -7.13
N GLN A 129 -9.33 2.64 -7.07
CA GLN A 129 -8.41 3.67 -7.53
C GLN A 129 -7.14 3.74 -6.68
N ALA A 130 -7.19 3.35 -5.40
CA ALA A 130 -6.09 3.39 -4.43
C ALA A 130 -5.30 2.08 -4.37
N ALA A 131 -5.23 1.36 -5.49
CA ALA A 131 -4.41 0.16 -5.59
C ALA A 131 -2.91 0.52 -5.49
N VAL A 132 -2.19 -0.30 -4.72
CA VAL A 132 -0.78 -0.08 -4.38
C VAL A 132 0.07 -1.12 -5.09
N VAL A 133 1.13 -0.69 -5.76
CA VAL A 133 2.11 -1.59 -6.39
C VAL A 133 3.37 -1.61 -5.55
N VAL A 134 3.82 -2.81 -5.18
CA VAL A 134 5.04 -3.04 -4.40
C VAL A 134 6.05 -3.81 -5.24
N ASP A 135 7.27 -3.29 -5.36
CA ASP A 135 8.35 -3.94 -6.10
C ASP A 135 9.02 -5.09 -5.30
N ASP A 136 10.00 -5.75 -5.91
CA ASP A 136 10.74 -6.86 -5.30
C ASP A 136 11.60 -6.43 -4.09
N ASP A 137 11.95 -5.14 -4.01
CA ASP A 137 12.68 -4.55 -2.88
C ASP A 137 11.74 -4.19 -1.70
N ASN A 138 10.45 -4.53 -1.80
CA ASN A 138 9.40 -4.15 -0.87
C ASN A 138 9.22 -2.62 -0.76
N LYS A 139 9.39 -1.92 -1.87
CA LYS A 139 9.10 -0.48 -1.97
C LYS A 139 7.79 -0.26 -2.72
N ILE A 140 7.02 0.71 -2.24
CA ILE A 140 5.81 1.18 -2.92
C ILE A 140 6.26 2.04 -4.10
N ILE A 141 5.90 1.60 -5.30
CA ILE A 141 6.20 2.28 -6.56
C ILE A 141 4.96 2.88 -7.20
N SER A 142 3.76 2.62 -6.67
CA SER A 142 2.52 3.29 -7.09
C SER A 142 1.48 3.19 -5.97
N ILE A 143 0.67 4.22 -5.83
CA ILE A 143 -0.47 4.26 -4.89
C ILE A 143 -1.81 4.55 -5.58
N ALA A 144 -1.81 4.69 -6.91
CA ALA A 144 -2.96 5.16 -7.65
C ALA A 144 -3.07 4.49 -9.03
N ILE A 145 -4.31 4.18 -9.42
CA ILE A 145 -4.69 3.89 -10.80
C ILE A 145 -5.26 5.16 -11.42
N GLY A 146 -4.71 5.54 -12.58
CA GLY A 146 -5.20 6.64 -13.40
C GLY A 146 -5.50 6.20 -14.83
N MET A 147 -5.62 7.16 -15.73
CA MET A 147 -5.68 6.89 -17.18
C MET A 147 -4.41 7.33 -17.88
N CYS A 148 -3.73 6.37 -18.50
CA CYS A 148 -2.73 6.63 -19.52
C CYS A 148 -3.47 7.02 -20.80
N LEU A 149 -3.02 8.05 -21.52
CA LEU A 149 -3.75 8.59 -22.68
C LEU A 149 -3.34 7.96 -24.02
N ASN A 150 -2.20 7.26 -24.09
CA ASN A 150 -1.64 6.73 -25.34
C ASN A 150 -1.08 5.30 -25.15
N PRO A 151 -1.85 4.23 -25.44
CA PRO A 151 -3.30 4.24 -25.70
C PRO A 151 -4.11 4.59 -24.45
N LYS A 152 -5.36 5.04 -24.63
CA LYS A 152 -6.27 5.35 -23.52
C LYS A 152 -6.62 4.07 -22.74
N ARG A 153 -6.03 3.88 -21.56
CA ARG A 153 -6.27 2.71 -20.70
C ARG A 153 -6.01 3.03 -19.24
N LEU A 154 -6.61 2.23 -18.35
CA LEU A 154 -6.23 2.22 -16.94
C LEU A 154 -4.77 1.81 -16.81
N CYS A 155 -4.03 2.52 -15.97
CA CYS A 155 -2.64 2.23 -15.67
C CYS A 155 -2.28 2.72 -14.28
N PHE A 156 -1.26 2.11 -13.69
CA PHE A 156 -0.67 2.60 -12.45
C PHE A 156 0.10 3.89 -12.70
N LEU A 157 -0.11 4.87 -11.82
CA LEU A 157 0.67 6.10 -11.77
C LEU A 157 1.87 5.82 -10.87
N TYR A 158 3.02 5.56 -11.49
CA TYR A 158 4.23 5.20 -10.75
C TYR A 158 4.85 6.42 -10.08
N LEU A 159 5.28 6.23 -8.83
CA LEU A 159 6.09 7.13 -8.02
C LEU A 159 7.52 7.23 -8.59
#